data_AF-A0A0A7DY63-F1
#
_entry.id   AF-A0A0A7DY63-F1
#
_cell.length_a   1.000
_cell.length_b   1.000
_cell.length_c   1.000
_cell.angle_alpha   90.00
_cell.angle_beta   90.00
_cell.angle_gamma   90.00
#
_symmetry.space_group_name_H-M   'P 1'
#
loop_
_entity.id
_entity.type
_entity.pdbx_description
1 polymer ?
#
loop_
_entity_poly.entity_id
_entity_poly.type
_entity_poly.pdbx_seq_one_letter_code
_entity_poly.pdbx_strand_id
1 'polypeptide(L)' 'LVEKFGIDPNNAFAFWDWVGGRYSVCSAVGVLPLSLQYGFAVVEKFLQGAHSIDQHFSSAPFEKNIPVLLGLLSVWNV' A
#
# COMPACT_ATOMS: atom_id res chain seq x y z
N LEU A 1 20.67 -7.65 -11.50
CA LEU A 1 19.98 -8.95 -11.34
C LEU A 1 18.91 -9.12 -12.41
N VAL A 2 18.06 -8.12 -12.63
CA VAL A 2 17.00 -8.14 -13.65
C VAL A 2 17.54 -8.35 -15.08
N GLU A 3 18.49 -7.53 -15.52
CA GLU A 3 19.12 -7.69 -16.86
C GLU A 3 19.84 -9.04 -17.00
N LYS A 4 20.55 -9.47 -15.95
CA LYS A 4 21.21 -10.80 -15.90
C LYS A 4 20.22 -11.97 -15.98
N PHE A 5 18.99 -11.78 -15.52
CA PHE A 5 17.90 -12.74 -15.65
C PHE A 5 17.28 -12.73 -17.06
N GLY A 6 17.64 -11.76 -17.91
CA GLY A 6 17.16 -11.64 -19.30
C GLY A 6 15.93 -10.75 -19.48
N ILE A 7 15.53 -9.98 -18.46
CA ILE A 7 14.42 -9.01 -18.56
C ILE A 7 14.98 -7.66 -18.97
N ASP A 8 14.38 -7.05 -20.01
CA ASP A 8 14.65 -5.65 -20.39
C ASP A 8 14.42 -4.73 -19.17
N PRO A 9 15.41 -3.93 -18.74
CA PRO A 9 15.25 -2.98 -17.64
C PRO A 9 14.05 -2.03 -17.77
N ASN A 10 13.57 -1.73 -18.98
CA ASN A 10 12.36 -0.93 -19.20
C ASN A 10 11.07 -1.62 -18.71
N ASN A 11 11.10 -2.95 -18.58
CA ASN A 11 10.01 -3.77 -18.04
C ASN A 11 10.20 -4.07 -16.54
N ALA A 12 11.17 -3.41 -15.89
CA ALA A 12 11.46 -3.58 -14.47
C ALA A 12 10.81 -2.46 -13.64
N PHE A 13 9.77 -2.82 -12.89
CA PHE A 13 9.07 -1.88 -12.02
C PHE A 13 9.60 -2.00 -10.59
N ALA A 14 10.47 -1.07 -10.19
CA ALA A 14 11.15 -1.10 -8.91
C ALA A 14 10.27 -0.59 -7.75
N PHE A 15 10.69 -0.93 -6.54
CA PHE A 15 10.24 -0.35 -5.27
C PHE A 15 11.45 -0.30 -4.31
N TRP A 16 11.30 0.35 -3.15
CA TRP A 16 12.42 0.70 -2.28
C TRP A 16 12.47 -0.10 -0.98
N ASP A 17 13.62 -0.06 -0.31
CA ASP A 17 13.93 -0.77 0.93
C ASP A 17 13.06 -0.37 2.14
N TRP A 18 12.59 0.88 2.17
CA TRP A 18 11.64 1.35 3.17
C TRP A 18 10.21 0.80 2.97
N VAL A 19 9.92 0.13 1.85
CA VAL A 19 8.66 -0.59 1.63
C VAL A 19 8.79 -2.02 2.15
N GLY A 20 8.38 -2.24 3.39
CA GLY A 20 8.36 -3.57 4.00
C GLY A 20 7.42 -4.53 3.25
N GLY A 21 7.83 -5.79 3.04
CA GLY A 21 7.11 -6.75 2.20
C GLY A 21 5.62 -6.90 2.52
N ARG A 22 5.25 -6.98 3.80
CA ARG A 22 3.85 -7.07 4.26
C ARG A 22 3.01 -5.80 4.07
N TYR A 23 3.63 -4.68 3.71
CA TYR A 23 3.00 -3.39 3.42
C TYR A 23 3.16 -2.97 1.95
N SER A 24 3.64 -3.87 1.08
CA SER A 24 4.08 -3.53 -0.28
C SER A 24 2.99 -3.45 -1.33
N VAL A 25 1.73 -3.79 -1.01
CA VAL A 25 0.64 -3.87 -2.00
C VAL A 25 0.38 -2.54 -2.74
N CYS A 26 0.58 -1.39 -2.07
CA CYS A 26 0.42 -0.07 -2.69
C CYS A 26 1.65 0.37 -3.52
N SER A 27 2.69 -0.46 -3.63
CA SER A 27 3.85 -0.23 -4.49
C SER A 27 3.71 -0.96 -5.83
N ALA A 28 4.75 -0.93 -6.68
CA ALA A 28 4.82 -1.72 -7.91
C ALA A 28 4.48 -3.21 -7.72
N VAL A 29 4.74 -3.77 -6.53
CA VAL A 29 4.42 -5.18 -6.19
C VAL A 29 2.94 -5.51 -6.40
N GLY A 30 2.02 -4.67 -5.91
CA GLY A 30 0.58 -4.87 -6.10
C GLY A 30 0.00 -4.04 -7.23
N VAL A 31 0.45 -2.79 -7.39
CA VAL A 31 -0.08 -1.86 -8.41
C VAL A 31 0.07 -2.41 -9.82
N LEU A 32 1.20 -3.03 -10.17
CA LEU A 32 1.41 -3.58 -11.52
C LEU A 32 0.39 -4.70 -11.86
N PRO A 33 0.32 -5.83 -11.13
CA PRO A 33 -0.61 -6.90 -11.46
C PRO A 33 -2.08 -6.47 -11.35
N LEU A 34 -2.43 -5.64 -10.36
CA LEU A 34 -3.81 -5.15 -10.21
C LEU A 34 -4.20 -4.22 -11.37
N SER A 35 -3.28 -3.40 -11.88
CA SER A 35 -3.56 -2.51 -13.01
C SER A 35 -3.72 -3.28 -14.31
N LEU A 36 -2.99 -4.38 -14.49
CA LEU A 36 -3.16 -5.29 -15.64
C LEU A 36 -4.52 -5.99 -15.60
N GLN A 37 -4.98 -6.39 -14.41
CA GLN A 37 -6.24 -7.13 -14.26
C GLN A 37 -7.49 -6.22 -14.28
N TYR A 38 -7.41 -5.03 -13.68
CA TYR A 38 -8.58 -4.17 -13.42
C TYR A 38 -8.50 -2.78 -14.06
N GLY A 39 -7.37 -2.43 -14.68
CA GLY A 39 -7.10 -1.10 -15.22
C GLY A 39 -6.57 -0.13 -14.18
N PHE A 40 -5.65 0.76 -14.60
CA PHE A 40 -4.99 1.70 -13.70
C PHE A 40 -5.98 2.68 -13.02
N ALA A 41 -7.05 3.10 -13.71
CA ALA A 41 -8.06 3.99 -13.14
C ALA A 41 -8.78 3.38 -11.91
N VAL A 42 -8.90 2.06 -11.84
CA VAL A 42 -9.46 1.37 -10.66
C VAL A 42 -8.43 1.34 -9.53
N VAL A 43 -7.16 1.05 -9.86
CA VAL A 43 -6.07 1.03 -8.89
C VAL A 43 -5.78 2.42 -8.30
N GLU A 44 -5.90 3.48 -9.10
CA GLU A 44 -5.78 4.85 -8.61
C GLU A 44 -6.84 5.16 -7.54
N LYS A 45 -8.10 4.75 -7.74
CA LYS A 45 -9.15 4.89 -6.72
C LYS A 45 -8.83 4.08 -5.45
N PHE A 46 -8.27 2.88 -5.60
CA PHE A 46 -7.80 2.10 -4.46
C PHE A 46 -6.69 2.83 -3.68
N LEU A 47 -5.69 3.40 -4.37
CA LEU A 47 -4.62 4.17 -3.75
C LEU A 47 -5.14 5.45 -3.08
N GLN A 48 -6.13 6.12 -3.66
CA GLN A 48 -6.81 7.27 -3.04
C GLN A 48 -7.53 6.88 -1.75
N GLY A 49 -8.17 5.70 -1.71
CA GLY A 49 -8.77 5.16 -0.49
C GLY A 49 -7.74 4.88 0.60
N ALA A 50 -6.61 4.26 0.25
CA ALA A 50 -5.50 4.03 1.18
C ALA A 50 -4.94 5.37 1.72
N HIS A 51 -4.71 6.34 0.84
CA HIS A 51 -4.24 7.66 1.26
C HIS A 51 -5.25 8.38 2.16
N SER A 52 -6.55 8.25 1.89
CA SER A 52 -7.60 8.85 2.72
C SER A 52 -7.58 8.32 4.15
N ILE A 53 -7.40 7.01 4.36
CA ILE A 53 -7.29 6.47 5.72
C ILE A 53 -5.95 6.82 6.37
N ASP A 54 -4.86 6.95 5.61
CA ASP A 54 -3.57 7.42 6.13
C ASP A 54 -3.68 8.87 6.65
N GLN A 55 -4.36 9.74 5.90
CA GLN A 55 -4.61 11.12 6.34
C GLN A 55 -5.48 11.16 7.60
N HIS A 56 -6.54 10.35 7.66
CA HIS A 56 -7.37 10.22 8.86
C HIS A 56 -6.54 9.75 10.06
N PHE A 57 -5.75 8.68 9.88
CA PHE A 57 -4.90 8.14 10.93
C PHE A 57 -3.88 9.17 11.45
N SER A 58 -3.28 9.94 10.55
CA SER A 58 -2.24 10.92 10.91
C SER A 58 -2.77 12.19 11.57
N SER A 59 -4.02 12.59 11.33
CA SER A 59 -4.52 13.92 11.70
C SER A 59 -5.72 13.93 12.65
N ALA A 60 -6.52 12.87 12.71
CA ALA A 60 -7.70 12.83 13.56
C ALA A 60 -7.30 12.72 15.05
N PRO A 61 -7.99 13.43 15.97
CA PRO A 61 -7.85 13.22 17.41
C PRO A 61 -8.06 11.75 17.78
N PHE A 62 -7.31 11.22 18.74
CA PHE A 62 -7.29 9.79 19.04
C PHE A 62 -8.67 9.22 19.37
N GLU A 63 -9.53 9.99 20.05
CA GLU A 63 -10.89 9.59 20.42
C GLU A 63 -11.84 9.48 19.23
N LYS A 64 -11.42 9.97 18.06
CA LYS A 64 -12.16 9.90 16.77
C LYS A 64 -11.37 9.15 15.69
N ASN A 65 -10.24 8.56 16.04
CA ASN A 65 -9.32 7.94 15.10
C ASN A 65 -9.61 6.42 15.02
N ILE A 66 -10.16 5.99 13.88
CA ILE A 66 -10.71 4.65 13.71
C ILE A 66 -9.61 3.58 13.87
N PRO A 67 -8.45 3.67 13.17
CA PRO A 67 -7.37 2.72 13.38
C PRO A 67 -6.80 2.70 14.81
N VAL A 68 -6.68 3.87 15.46
CA VAL A 68 -6.18 3.93 16.86
C VAL A 68 -7.13 3.22 17.81
N LEU A 69 -8.43 3.51 17.74
CA LEU A 69 -9.43 2.88 18.59
C LEU A 69 -9.47 1.36 18.37
N LEU A 70 -9.39 0.90 17.13
CA LEU A 70 -9.34 -0.53 16.81
C LEU A 70 -8.07 -1.20 17.38
N GLY A 71 -6.92 -0.52 17.28
CA GLY A 71 -5.68 -0.98 17.90
C GLY A 71 -5.77 -1.08 19.42
N LEU A 72 -6.35 -0.08 20.09
CA LEU A 72 -6.56 -0.09 21.54
C LEU A 72 -7.52 -1.21 21.99
N LEU A 73 -8.59 -1.46 21.23
CA LEU A 73 -9.50 -2.59 21.48
C LEU A 73 -8.77 -3.93 21.32
N SER A 74 -7.85 -4.05 20.36
CA SER A 74 -7.03 -5.26 20.21
C SER A 74 -6.10 -5.46 21.40
N VAL A 75 -5.50 -4.39 21.95
CA VAL A 75 -4.63 -4.50 23.14
C VAL A 75 -5.45 -4.85 24.39
N TRP A 76 -6.67 -4.34 24.51
CA TRP A 76 -7.54 -4.60 25.65
C TRP A 76 -8.06 -6.04 25.73
N ASN A 77 -8.39 -6.64 24.58
CA ASN A 77 -8.99 -7.98 24.51
C ASN A 77 -7.96 -9.13 24.42
N VAL A 78 -6.67 -8.81 24.26
CA VAL A 78 -5.55 -9.77 24.31
C VAL A 78 -5.06 -9.90 25.74
#